data_AF-A0A822BW33-F1
#
_entry.id   AF-A0A822BW33-F1
#
_cell.length_a   1.000
_cell.length_b   1.000
_cell.length_c   1.000
_cell.angle_alpha   90.00
_cell.angle_beta   90.00
_cell.angle_gamma   90.00
#
_symmetry.space_group_name_H-M   'P 1'
#
loop_
_entity.id
_entity.type
_entity.pdbx_description
1 polymer ?
#
loop_
_entity_poly.entity_id
_entity_poly.type
_entity_poly.pdbx_seq_one_letter_code
_entity_poly.pdbx_strand_id
1 'polypeptide(L)'
;PLENIKDVQCNIDQLRSGNMNTQERIPKIPRHSNAHMSVTIILHNDTTYTLLGENDYDMSCWSDGFNILLHKEMDSFYAREEMELLLNLLCQLQILELDSPSITLPQHQLPVPIRLPPIRPLSST
;
A
#
# COMPACT_ATOMS: atom_id res chain seq x y z
N PRO A 1 19.95 2.53 7.16
CA PRO A 1 19.35 1.86 8.35
C PRO A 1 18.20 0.88 8.04
N LEU A 2 17.85 0.59 6.78
CA LEU A 2 16.73 -0.27 6.38
C LEU A 2 17.14 -1.65 5.81
N GLU A 3 18.44 -1.98 5.79
CA GLU A 3 18.93 -3.23 5.16
C GLU A 3 18.75 -4.50 6.01
N ASN A 4 18.24 -4.39 7.23
CA ASN A 4 18.16 -5.49 8.21
C ASN A 4 16.79 -6.16 8.36
N ILE A 5 15.79 -5.79 7.56
CA ILE A 5 14.46 -6.45 7.58
C ILE A 5 14.40 -7.49 6.46
N LYS A 6 15.39 -8.37 6.38
CA LYS A 6 15.38 -9.47 5.38
C LYS A 6 14.97 -10.82 5.95
N ASP A 7 14.96 -10.98 7.26
CA ASP A 7 14.66 -12.28 7.89
C ASP A 7 13.72 -12.13 9.11
N VAL A 8 12.61 -11.42 8.95
CA VAL A 8 11.48 -11.63 9.87
C VAL A 8 10.80 -12.92 9.40
N GLN A 9 11.21 -14.05 9.96
CA GLN A 9 10.53 -15.32 9.74
C GLN A 9 9.12 -15.21 10.32
N CYS A 10 8.17 -14.85 9.47
CA CYS A 10 6.78 -14.67 9.83
C CYS A 10 6.14 -16.06 9.95
N ASN A 11 6.04 -16.58 11.18
CA ASN A 11 5.30 -17.82 11.46
C ASN A 11 3.77 -17.61 11.49
N ILE A 12 3.30 -16.51 10.89
CA ILE A 12 1.89 -16.15 10.79
C ILE A 12 1.38 -16.70 9.46
N ASP A 13 0.40 -17.58 9.52
CA ASP A 13 -0.21 -18.17 8.33
C ASP A 13 -1.39 -17.32 7.86
N GLN A 14 -2.16 -16.76 8.80
CA GLN A 14 -3.37 -16.02 8.47
C GLN A 14 -3.68 -14.90 9.48
N LEU A 15 -4.27 -13.83 8.95
CA LEU A 15 -4.92 -12.77 9.70
C LEU A 15 -6.44 -12.85 9.48
N ARG A 16 -7.23 -12.75 10.55
CA ARG A 16 -8.70 -12.68 10.48
C ARG A 16 -9.21 -11.45 11.23
N SER A 17 -9.91 -10.57 10.54
CA SER A 17 -10.64 -9.46 11.16
C SER A 17 -11.94 -9.97 11.80
N GLY A 18 -12.29 -9.44 12.97
CA GLY A 18 -13.43 -9.91 13.77
C GLY A 18 -14.82 -9.68 13.16
N ASN A 19 -14.93 -9.08 11.96
CA ASN A 19 -16.21 -8.85 11.28
C ASN A 19 -16.59 -9.94 10.27
N MET A 20 -16.44 -11.22 10.63
CA MET A 20 -16.96 -12.33 9.82
C MET A 20 -18.16 -12.99 10.53
N ASN A 21 -19.31 -12.99 9.85
CA ASN A 21 -20.54 -13.72 10.19
C ASN A 21 -20.38 -15.26 10.16
N THR A 22 -19.20 -15.78 10.47
CA THR A 22 -18.95 -17.21 10.53
C THR A 22 -19.07 -17.69 11.96
N GLN A 23 -20.06 -18.57 12.13
CA GLN A 23 -20.39 -19.38 13.30
C GLN A 23 -19.25 -20.32 13.76
N GLU A 24 -17.98 -19.94 13.61
CA GLU A 24 -16.83 -20.69 14.11
C GLU A 24 -16.41 -20.11 15.44
N ARG A 25 -16.25 -20.98 16.44
CA ARG A 25 -15.91 -20.64 17.83
C ARG A 25 -14.60 -19.85 17.90
N ILE A 26 -14.70 -18.53 17.84
CA ILE A 26 -13.60 -17.66 18.26
C ILE A 26 -13.45 -17.82 19.78
N PRO A 27 -12.23 -18.01 20.31
CA PRO A 27 -12.01 -18.09 21.75
C PRO A 27 -12.54 -16.84 22.44
N LYS A 28 -13.65 -16.98 23.19
CA LYS A 28 -14.30 -16.02 24.10
C LYS A 28 -13.85 -14.56 23.93
N ILE A 29 -14.24 -13.94 22.81
CA ILE A 29 -14.25 -12.48 22.71
C ILE A 29 -15.18 -11.97 23.84
N PRO A 30 -14.72 -11.07 24.74
CA PRO A 30 -15.58 -10.49 25.77
C PRO A 30 -16.84 -9.89 25.11
N ARG A 31 -18.02 -10.21 25.63
CA ARG A 31 -19.33 -9.87 25.03
C ARG A 31 -19.62 -8.36 24.87
N HIS A 32 -18.66 -7.49 25.22
CA HIS A 32 -18.73 -6.04 25.12
C HIS A 32 -17.71 -5.43 24.15
N SER A 33 -16.84 -6.22 23.50
CA SER A 33 -15.92 -5.67 22.51
C SER A 33 -16.59 -5.59 21.15
N ASN A 34 -16.60 -4.39 20.59
CA ASN A 34 -16.91 -4.14 19.19
C ASN A 34 -16.10 -5.09 18.30
N ALA A 35 -16.76 -6.03 17.61
CA ALA A 35 -16.08 -7.07 16.83
C ALA A 35 -15.17 -6.50 15.72
N HIS A 36 -15.49 -5.30 15.20
CA HIS A 36 -14.65 -4.56 14.26
C HIS A 36 -13.33 -4.08 14.87
N MET A 37 -13.22 -4.02 16.21
CA MET A 37 -12.04 -3.59 16.94
C MET A 37 -11.11 -4.75 17.34
N SER A 38 -11.16 -5.85 16.59
CA SER A 38 -10.37 -7.04 16.90
C SER A 38 -9.75 -7.66 15.65
N VAL A 39 -8.53 -8.16 15.81
CA VAL A 39 -7.82 -8.92 14.79
C VAL A 39 -7.24 -10.18 15.42
N THR A 40 -7.43 -11.31 14.75
CA THR A 40 -6.92 -12.60 15.18
C THR A 40 -5.79 -13.04 14.26
N ILE A 41 -4.65 -13.33 14.87
CA ILE A 41 -3.44 -13.84 14.25
C ILE A 41 -3.43 -15.34 14.44
N ILE A 42 -3.29 -16.09 13.35
CA ILE A 42 -3.19 -17.55 13.36
C ILE A 42 -1.78 -17.91 12.94
N LEU A 43 -1.06 -18.59 13.83
CA LEU A 43 0.30 -19.06 13.60
C LEU A 43 0.32 -20.45 12.97
N HIS A 44 1.46 -20.83 12.42
CA HIS A 44 1.69 -22.13 11.77
C HIS A 44 1.41 -23.36 12.64
N ASN A 45 1.48 -23.21 13.97
CA ASN A 45 1.21 -24.28 14.94
C ASN A 45 -0.25 -24.26 15.46
N ASP A 46 -1.17 -23.65 14.71
CA ASP A 46 -2.57 -23.41 15.06
C ASP A 46 -2.77 -22.57 16.33
N THR A 47 -1.72 -21.93 16.85
CA THR A 47 -1.86 -21.00 17.99
C THR A 47 -2.49 -19.70 17.51
N THR A 48 -3.54 -19.27 18.20
CA THR A 48 -4.26 -18.04 17.87
C THR A 48 -4.04 -16.95 18.92
N TYR A 49 -3.71 -15.74 18.48
CA TYR A 49 -3.68 -14.54 19.31
C TYR A 49 -4.73 -13.56 18.82
N THR A 50 -5.61 -13.09 19.72
CA THR A 50 -6.56 -12.03 19.40
C THR A 50 -6.08 -10.73 20.03
N LEU A 51 -5.84 -9.73 19.19
CA LEU A 51 -5.54 -8.37 19.60
C LEU A 51 -6.83 -7.55 19.59
N LEU A 52 -6.97 -6.66 20.57
CA LEU A 52 -8.06 -5.70 20.68
C LEU A 52 -7.46 -4.30 20.59
N GLY A 53 -7.98 -3.49 19.67
CA GLY A 53 -7.56 -2.11 19.54
C GLY A 53 -8.38 -1.18 20.44
N GLU A 54 -7.81 -0.03 20.76
CA GLU A 54 -8.47 1.01 21.56
C GLU A 54 -9.36 1.92 20.69
N ASN A 55 -9.06 2.01 19.39
CA ASN A 55 -9.79 2.79 18.39
C ASN A 55 -9.59 2.18 16.98
N ASP A 56 -10.32 2.70 15.99
CA ASP A 56 -10.26 2.23 14.60
C ASP A 56 -8.91 2.50 13.92
N TYR A 57 -8.21 3.56 14.32
CA TYR A 57 -6.89 3.89 13.79
C TYR A 57 -5.85 2.85 14.20
N ASP A 58 -5.78 2.52 15.49
CA ASP A 58 -4.87 1.50 16.01
C ASP A 58 -5.12 0.15 15.35
N MET A 59 -6.40 -0.22 15.17
CA MET A 59 -6.76 -1.46 14.48
C MET A 59 -6.35 -1.47 13.03
N SER A 60 -6.48 -0.33 12.35
CA SER A 60 -6.03 -0.17 10.97
C SER A 60 -4.52 -0.35 10.88
N CYS A 61 -3.75 0.31 11.76
CA CYS A 61 -2.29 0.15 11.83
C CYS A 61 -1.86 -1.29 12.09
N TRP A 62 -2.50 -1.99 13.03
CA TRP A 62 -2.21 -3.41 13.27
C TRP A 62 -2.52 -4.26 12.04
N SER A 63 -3.70 -4.08 11.44
CA SER A 63 -4.11 -4.87 10.28
C SER A 63 -3.19 -4.67 9.07
N ASP A 64 -2.87 -3.42 8.74
CA ASP A 64 -1.97 -3.09 7.63
C ASP A 64 -0.54 -3.56 7.89
N GLY A 65 -0.05 -3.39 9.12
CA GLY A 65 1.26 -3.88 9.52
C GLY A 65 1.40 -5.39 9.33
N PHE A 66 0.39 -6.17 9.76
CA PHE A 66 0.37 -7.61 9.53
C PHE A 66 0.19 -7.97 8.04
N ASN A 67 -0.60 -7.21 7.29
CA ASN A 67 -0.73 -7.40 5.85
C ASN A 67 0.63 -7.24 5.15
N ILE A 68 1.41 -6.22 5.48
CA ILE A 68 2.78 -6.04 4.95
C ILE A 68 3.67 -7.23 5.29
N LEU A 69 3.65 -7.70 6.55
CA LEU A 69 4.44 -8.87 6.98
C LEU A 69 4.02 -10.16 6.27
N LEU A 70 2.79 -10.22 5.76
CA LEU A 70 2.25 -11.33 4.97
C LEU A 70 2.36 -11.09 3.45
N HIS A 71 3.09 -10.06 3.02
CA HIS A 71 3.21 -9.63 1.62
C HIS A 71 1.86 -9.35 0.93
N LYS A 72 0.92 -8.81 1.69
CA LYS A 72 -0.38 -8.32 1.22
C LYS A 72 -0.39 -6.79 1.17
N GLU A 73 -1.32 -6.26 0.39
CA GLU A 73 -1.54 -4.82 0.32
C GLU A 73 -2.15 -4.30 1.63
N MET A 74 -1.84 -3.04 1.95
CA MET A 74 -2.56 -2.29 2.97
C MET A 74 -3.92 -1.89 2.39
N ASP A 75 -5.00 -2.15 3.11
CA ASP A 75 -6.36 -1.94 2.65
C ASP A 75 -7.19 -1.06 3.59
N SER A 76 -6.61 -0.59 4.69
CA SER A 76 -7.32 0.28 5.62
C SER A 76 -7.65 1.66 5.02
N PHE A 77 -8.71 2.26 5.56
CA PHE A 77 -9.12 3.61 5.22
C PHE A 77 -8.00 4.63 5.48
N TYR A 78 -7.31 4.51 6.61
CA TYR A 78 -6.25 5.45 6.99
C TYR A 78 -5.02 5.35 6.09
N ALA A 79 -4.60 4.13 5.72
CA ALA A 79 -3.50 3.95 4.77
C ALA A 79 -3.82 4.56 3.41
N ARG A 80 -5.09 4.45 2.97
CA ARG A 80 -5.55 5.08 1.73
C ARG A 80 -5.53 6.60 1.80
N GLU A 81 -6.09 7.20 2.85
CA GLU A 81 -6.11 8.66 3.01
C GLU A 81 -4.68 9.23 3.08
N GLU A 82 -3.78 8.57 3.82
CA GLU A 82 -2.39 8.98 3.91
C GLU A 82 -1.69 8.89 2.54
N MET A 83 -1.92 7.82 1.79
CA MET A 83 -1.39 7.67 0.43
C MET A 83 -1.92 8.77 -0.51
N GLU A 84 -3.22 9.06 -0.49
CA GLU A 84 -3.83 10.10 -1.30
C GLU A 84 -3.24 11.48 -0.97
N LEU A 85 -3.04 11.79 0.32
CA LEU A 85 -2.39 13.02 0.76
C LEU A 85 -0.96 13.14 0.24
N LEU A 86 -0.15 12.08 0.43
CA LEU A 86 1.26 12.05 0.00
C LEU A 86 1.40 12.18 -1.52
N LEU A 87 0.56 11.48 -2.29
CA LEU A 87 0.54 11.57 -3.74
C LEU A 87 0.14 12.96 -4.21
N ASN A 88 -0.88 13.57 -3.58
CA ASN A 88 -1.29 14.92 -3.91
C ASN A 88 -0.16 15.94 -3.69
N LEU A 89 0.54 15.85 -2.55
CA LEU A 89 1.68 16.72 -2.27
C LEU A 89 2.82 16.51 -3.28
N LEU A 90 3.14 15.24 -3.61
CA LEU A 90 4.15 14.91 -4.61
C LEU A 90 3.80 15.51 -5.99
N CYS A 91 2.56 15.36 -6.44
CA CYS A 91 2.07 15.94 -7.69
C CYS A 91 2.19 17.47 -7.69
N GLN A 92 1.80 18.14 -6.60
CA GLN A 92 1.92 19.59 -6.49
C GLN A 92 3.37 20.06 -6.59
N LEU A 93 4.30 19.38 -5.93
CA LEU A 93 5.73 19.69 -6.03
C LEU A 93 6.27 19.52 -7.46
N GLN A 94 5.88 18.46 -8.16
CA GLN A 94 6.27 18.23 -9.56
C GLN A 94 5.72 19.30 -10.51
N ILE A 95 4.49 19.76 -10.27
CA ILE A 95 3.89 20.85 -11.06
C ILE A 95 4.65 22.16 -10.83
N LEU A 96 5.06 22.45 -9.58
CA LEU A 96 5.87 23.64 -9.29
C LEU A 96 7.24 23.61 -9.99
N GLU A 97 7.86 22.44 -10.13
CA GLU A 97 9.10 22.30 -10.91
C GLU A 97 8.88 22.56 -12.41
N LEU A 98 7.69 22.28 -12.93
CA LEU A 98 7.29 22.51 -14.31
C LEU A 98 6.80 23.95 -14.57
N ASP A 99 6.57 24.76 -13.54
CA ASP A 99 6.02 26.12 -13.61
C ASP A 99 7.06 27.16 -14.11
N SER A 100 7.96 26.71 -14.99
CA SER A 100 8.74 27.58 -15.86
C SER A 100 7.79 28.25 -16.88
N PRO A 101 7.96 29.55 -17.18
CA PRO A 101 6.93 30.42 -17.80
C PRO A 101 6.52 30.10 -19.26
N SER A 102 6.82 28.91 -19.78
CA SER A 102 6.54 28.51 -21.16
C SER A 102 6.07 27.05 -21.32
N ILE A 103 5.82 26.30 -20.23
CA ILE A 103 5.39 24.90 -20.33
C ILE A 103 3.86 24.81 -20.40
N THR A 104 3.35 24.42 -21.58
CA THR A 104 1.97 23.96 -21.73
C THR A 104 1.95 22.46 -21.45
N LEU A 105 1.16 22.01 -20.47
CA LEU A 105 1.00 20.58 -20.22
C LEU A 105 0.47 19.89 -21.49
N PRO A 106 1.20 18.90 -22.05
CA PRO A 106 0.77 18.26 -23.29
C PRO A 106 -0.48 17.44 -23.03
N GLN A 107 -1.59 17.79 -23.68
CA GLN A 107 -2.86 17.05 -23.56
C GLN A 107 -2.83 15.66 -24.23
N HIS A 108 -1.80 15.39 -25.02
CA HIS A 108 -1.56 14.11 -25.67
C HIS A 108 -0.09 13.73 -25.48
N GLN A 109 0.21 12.43 -25.36
CA GLN A 109 1.58 11.95 -25.31
C GLN A 109 2.34 12.48 -26.53
N LEU A 110 3.45 13.19 -26.30
CA LEU A 110 4.29 13.69 -27.39
C LEU A 110 4.86 12.49 -28.17
N PRO A 111 4.82 12.50 -29.51
CA PRO A 111 5.39 11.43 -30.30
C PRO A 111 6.89 11.30 -30.02
N VAL A 112 7.34 10.07 -29.73
CA VAL A 112 8.76 9.78 -29.46
C VAL A 112 9.59 10.12 -30.70
N PRO A 113 10.71 10.87 -30.57
CA PRO A 113 11.52 11.25 -31.72
C PRO A 113 12.06 10.03 -32.49
N ILE A 114 11.70 9.93 -33.77
CA ILE A 114 12.28 8.93 -34.68
C ILE A 114 13.68 9.42 -35.06
N ARG A 115 14.72 8.67 -34.67
CA ARG A 115 16.10 8.93 -35.12
C ARG A 115 16.19 8.63 -36.61
N LEU A 116 16.22 9.65 -37.46
CA LEU A 116 16.47 9.48 -38.89
C LEU A 116 17.92 9.03 -39.12
N PRO A 117 18.17 8.02 -39.98
CA PRO A 117 19.54 7.65 -40.34
C PRO A 117 20.23 8.81 -41.09
N PRO A 118 21.57 8.94 -40.99
CA PRO A 118 22.30 10.02 -41.62
C PRO A 118 22.11 10.00 -43.14
N ILE A 119 21.63 11.13 -43.70
CA ILE A 119 21.43 11.32 -45.13
C ILE A 119 22.81 11.31 -45.80
N ARG A 120 23.08 10.32 -46.65
CA ARG A 120 24.28 10.34 -47.51
C ARG A 120 24.06 11.36 -48.63
N PRO A 121 25.02 12.27 -48.89
CA PRO A 121 24.89 13.22 -49.99
C PRO A 121 24.86 12.46 -51.33
N LEU A 122 23.89 12.77 -52.19
CA LEU A 122 23.88 12.27 -53.56
C LEU A 122 25.06 12.89 -54.32
N SER A 123 25.92 12.04 -54.86
CA SER A 123 26.98 12.46 -55.79
C SER A 123 26.34 12.99 -57.08
N SER A 124 26.63 14.26 -57.40
CA SER A 124 26.23 14.90 -58.65
C SER A 124 27.04 14.36 -59.83
N THR A 125 26.36 13.91 -60.89
CA THR A 125 26.91 13.75 -62.24
C THR A 125 26.00 14.43 -63.24
#